data_AF-A0A9J6ZPQ9-F1
#
_entry.id   AF-A0A9J6ZPQ9-F1
#
_cell.length_a   1.000
_cell.length_b   1.000
_cell.length_c   1.000
_cell.angle_alpha   90.00
_cell.angle_beta   90.00
_cell.angle_gamma   90.00
#
_symmetry.space_group_name_H-M   'P 1'
#
loop_
_entity.id
_entity.type
_entity.pdbx_description
1 polymer ?
#
loop_
_entity_poly.entity_id
_entity_poly.type
_entity_poly.pdbx_seq_one_letter_code
_entity_poly.pdbx_strand_id
1 'polypeptide(L)'
;MQVWILSLSALICLTAIVAYRYMIPDLIRKKAQRHLRDLIFPEGEQQMQVILKSFREFTCNRFSEEELLDYYMKIKGLQNMNSGLYSDFWVKKYLMSPTFIKLNYFEQVQFYQNFICITKVSSETSPKKKSNKSTPVQEVFESRFELPDSLSLESIALKQ
;
A
#
# COMPACT_ATOMS: atom_id res chain seq x y z
N MET A 1 55.01 6.86 -4.55
CA MET A 1 53.95 7.22 -5.53
C MET A 1 52.88 6.15 -5.65
N GLN A 2 53.22 4.86 -5.82
CA GLN A 2 52.24 3.77 -5.98
C GLN A 2 51.22 3.64 -4.84
N VAL A 3 51.65 3.77 -3.57
CA VAL A 3 50.76 3.66 -2.40
C VAL A 3 49.70 4.77 -2.38
N TRP A 4 50.06 6.00 -2.79
CA TRP A 4 49.13 7.13 -2.86
C TRP A 4 48.10 6.95 -3.98
N ILE A 5 48.52 6.41 -5.12
CA ILE A 5 47.63 6.10 -6.26
C ILE A 5 46.61 5.01 -5.86
N LEU A 6 47.08 3.95 -5.18
CA LEU A 6 46.20 2.89 -4.67
C LEU A 6 45.20 3.42 -3.64
N SER A 7 45.65 4.24 -2.69
CA SER A 7 44.77 4.88 -1.69
C SER A 7 43.69 5.75 -2.33
N LEU A 8 44.06 6.59 -3.31
CA LEU A 8 43.12 7.45 -4.03
C LEU A 8 42.08 6.60 -4.81
N SER A 9 42.53 5.53 -5.48
CA SER A 9 41.63 4.63 -6.21
C SER A 9 40.63 3.90 -5.30
N ALA A 10 41.07 3.48 -4.12
CA ALA A 10 40.22 2.84 -3.13
C ALA A 10 39.17 3.81 -2.58
N LEU A 11 39.55 5.07 -2.33
CA LEU A 11 38.63 6.12 -1.88
C LEU A 11 37.56 6.43 -2.95
N ILE A 12 37.95 6.49 -4.23
CA ILE A 12 37.01 6.68 -5.34
C ILE A 12 36.05 5.50 -5.44
N CYS A 13 36.54 4.26 -5.35
CA CYS A 13 35.66 3.08 -5.37
C CYS A 13 34.69 3.07 -4.18
N LEU A 14 35.16 3.42 -2.98
CA LEU A 14 34.32 3.45 -1.79
C LEU A 14 33.19 4.48 -1.92
N THR A 15 33.52 5.70 -2.36
CA THR A 15 32.53 6.77 -2.57
C THR A 15 31.55 6.41 -3.70
N ALA A 16 32.03 5.78 -4.77
CA ALA A 16 31.16 5.29 -5.85
C ALA A 16 30.18 4.21 -5.36
N ILE A 17 30.62 3.26 -4.53
CA ILE A 17 29.76 2.21 -3.95
C ILE A 17 28.68 2.82 -3.05
N VAL A 18 29.06 3.78 -2.20
CA VAL A 18 28.11 4.49 -1.33
C VAL A 18 27.09 5.26 -2.15
N ALA A 19 27.52 6.02 -3.15
CA ALA A 19 26.64 6.76 -4.04
C ALA A 19 25.70 5.82 -4.81
N TYR A 20 26.21 4.71 -5.35
CA TYR A 20 25.45 3.68 -6.04
C TYR A 20 24.34 3.10 -5.14
N ARG A 21 24.66 2.80 -3.88
CA ARG A 21 23.68 2.27 -2.92
C ARG A 21 22.56 3.26 -2.58
N TYR A 22 22.85 4.56 -2.60
CA TYR A 22 21.86 5.58 -2.26
C TYR A 22 21.00 5.99 -3.47
N MET A 23 21.58 6.12 -4.67
CA MET A 23 20.88 6.63 -5.85
C MET A 23 19.94 5.60 -6.51
N ILE A 24 20.30 4.32 -6.44
CA ILE A 24 19.51 3.25 -7.07
C ILE A 24 18.12 3.04 -6.49
N PRO A 25 17.90 2.98 -5.16
CA PRO A 25 16.56 2.82 -4.63
C PRO A 25 15.62 3.94 -5.10
N ASP A 26 16.12 5.18 -5.17
CA ASP A 26 15.36 6.32 -5.68
C ASP A 26 15.04 6.19 -7.17
N LEU A 27 16.00 5.72 -7.98
CA LEU A 27 15.77 5.47 -9.40
C LEU A 27 14.72 4.39 -9.63
N ILE A 28 14.81 3.29 -8.88
CA ILE A 28 13.85 2.19 -8.92
C ILE A 28 12.47 2.70 -8.56
N ARG A 29 12.34 3.47 -7.46
CA ARG A 29 11.09 4.06 -7.00
C ARG A 29 10.46 4.92 -8.09
N LYS A 30 11.19 5.91 -8.62
CA LYS A 30 10.65 6.82 -9.65
C LYS A 30 10.20 6.09 -10.90
N LYS A 31 10.98 5.10 -11.37
CA LYS A 31 10.64 4.34 -12.57
C LYS A 31 9.43 3.43 -12.33
N ALA A 32 9.44 2.66 -11.24
CA ALA A 32 8.34 1.76 -10.89
C ALA A 32 7.04 2.53 -10.64
N GLN A 33 7.10 3.65 -9.92
CA GLN A 33 5.93 4.46 -9.62
C GLN A 33 5.27 4.98 -10.89
N ARG A 34 6.03 5.41 -11.91
CA ARG A 34 5.46 5.82 -13.21
C ARG A 34 4.64 4.70 -13.85
N HIS A 35 5.20 3.50 -13.95
CA HIS A 35 4.50 2.35 -14.53
C HIS A 35 3.28 1.92 -13.70
N LEU A 36 3.36 2.00 -12.38
CA LEU A 36 2.28 1.59 -11.49
C LEU A 36 1.14 2.59 -11.43
N ARG A 37 1.41 3.86 -11.73
CA ARG A 37 0.46 4.96 -11.53
C ARG A 37 -0.79 4.79 -12.36
N ASP A 38 -0.61 4.55 -13.65
CA ASP A 38 -1.71 4.43 -14.61
C ASP A 38 -2.57 3.20 -14.32
N LEU A 39 -1.98 2.17 -13.71
CA LEU A 39 -2.69 0.93 -13.38
C LEU A 39 -3.40 0.98 -12.02
N ILE A 40 -2.82 1.66 -11.03
CA ILE A 40 -3.42 1.81 -9.70
C ILE A 40 -4.43 2.96 -9.66
N PHE A 41 -4.19 4.01 -10.43
CA PHE A 41 -5.01 5.21 -10.49
C PHE A 41 -5.53 5.46 -11.91
N PRO A 42 -6.47 4.63 -12.42
CA PRO A 42 -7.01 4.78 -13.78
C PRO A 42 -7.74 6.10 -14.00
N GLU A 43 -8.25 6.74 -12.94
CA GLU A 43 -8.89 8.06 -12.98
C GLU A 43 -7.89 9.21 -12.79
N GLY A 44 -6.60 8.90 -12.68
CA GLY A 44 -5.51 9.86 -12.60
C GLY A 44 -5.33 10.51 -11.22
N GLU A 45 -4.80 11.73 -11.23
CA GLU A 45 -4.34 12.45 -10.02
C GLU A 45 -5.45 12.76 -9.02
N GLN A 46 -6.67 13.02 -9.49
CA GLN A 46 -7.78 13.36 -8.61
C GLN A 46 -8.13 12.18 -7.68
N GLN A 47 -8.19 10.98 -8.24
CA GLN A 47 -8.41 9.76 -7.49
C GLN A 47 -7.27 9.52 -6.48
N MET A 48 -6.02 9.75 -6.91
CA MET A 48 -4.87 9.65 -6.03
C MET A 48 -4.99 10.59 -4.83
N GLN A 49 -5.33 11.86 -5.06
CA GLN A 49 -5.48 12.84 -3.98
C GLN A 49 -6.64 12.49 -3.03
N VAL A 50 -7.77 12.00 -3.53
CA VAL A 50 -8.89 11.56 -2.69
C VAL A 50 -8.48 10.40 -1.78
N ILE A 51 -7.80 9.40 -2.34
CA ILE A 51 -7.29 8.25 -1.58
C ILE A 51 -6.30 8.71 -0.52
N LEU A 52 -5.34 9.57 -0.88
CA LEU A 52 -4.32 10.07 0.04
C LEU A 52 -4.94 10.95 1.13
N LYS A 53 -5.97 11.73 0.82
CA LYS A 53 -6.70 12.52 1.81
C LYS A 53 -7.40 11.61 2.82
N SER A 54 -8.11 10.59 2.35
CA SER A 54 -8.76 9.61 3.23
C SER A 54 -7.73 8.83 4.07
N PHE A 55 -6.60 8.47 3.48
CA PHE A 55 -5.51 7.79 4.19
C PHE A 55 -4.91 8.70 5.27
N ARG A 56 -4.73 9.99 4.96
CA ARG A 56 -4.19 10.97 5.91
C ARG A 56 -5.14 11.22 7.08
N GLU A 57 -6.45 11.17 6.83
CA GLU A 57 -7.48 11.37 7.86
C GLU A 57 -7.38 10.32 8.97
N PHE A 58 -7.33 9.04 8.62
CA PHE A 58 -7.28 7.99 9.64
C PHE A 58 -5.88 7.75 10.23
N THR A 59 -4.83 8.26 9.57
CA THR A 59 -3.45 8.27 10.12
C THR A 59 -3.13 9.56 10.89
N CYS A 60 -4.12 10.42 11.11
CA CYS A 60 -4.00 11.67 11.87
C CYS A 60 -2.86 12.57 11.38
N ASN A 61 -2.64 12.68 10.06
CA ASN A 61 -1.54 13.45 9.45
C ASN A 61 -0.12 13.06 9.92
N ARG A 62 0.08 11.86 10.50
CA ARG A 62 1.39 11.45 11.03
C ARG A 62 2.45 11.26 9.95
N PHE A 63 2.04 10.91 8.73
CA PHE A 63 2.92 10.58 7.63
C PHE A 63 2.82 11.59 6.50
N SER A 64 3.92 11.78 5.79
CA SER A 64 3.98 12.59 4.58
C SER A 64 3.20 11.94 3.44
N GLU A 65 2.83 12.75 2.46
CA GLU A 65 2.13 12.26 1.27
C GLU A 65 2.92 11.21 0.51
N GLU A 66 4.24 11.40 0.41
CA GLU A 66 5.14 10.48 -0.26
C GLU A 66 5.19 9.09 0.40
N GLU A 67 5.13 9.05 1.73
CA GLU A 67 5.13 7.84 2.52
C GLU A 67 3.80 7.09 2.41
N LEU A 68 2.69 7.82 2.49
CA LEU A 68 1.34 7.26 2.30
C LEU A 68 1.18 6.70 0.89
N LEU A 69 1.68 7.42 -0.12
CA LEU A 69 1.64 7.00 -1.51
C LEU A 69 2.50 5.75 -1.74
N ASP A 70 3.73 5.72 -1.20
CA ASP A 70 4.60 4.54 -1.28
C ASP A 70 3.92 3.31 -0.68
N TYR A 71 3.34 3.45 0.51
CA TYR A 71 2.61 2.38 1.18
C TYR A 71 1.43 1.89 0.34
N TYR A 72 0.56 2.81 -0.08
CA TYR A 72 -0.63 2.47 -0.86
C TYR A 72 -0.27 1.75 -2.16
N MET A 73 0.70 2.29 -2.91
CA MET A 73 1.15 1.73 -4.18
C MET A 73 1.77 0.34 -4.02
N LYS A 74 2.55 0.11 -2.96
CA LYS A 74 3.15 -1.21 -2.71
C LYS A 74 2.09 -2.26 -2.38
N ILE A 75 1.16 -1.96 -1.48
CA ILE A 75 0.12 -2.93 -1.09
C ILE A 75 -0.82 -3.23 -2.27
N LYS A 76 -1.31 -2.20 -2.96
CA LYS A 76 -2.15 -2.37 -4.16
C LYS A 76 -1.42 -3.05 -5.31
N GLY A 77 -0.17 -2.69 -5.55
CA GLY A 77 0.66 -3.30 -6.59
C GLY A 77 0.93 -4.77 -6.32
N LEU A 78 1.21 -5.15 -5.07
CA LEU A 78 1.38 -6.54 -4.67
C LEU A 78 0.09 -7.35 -4.86
N GLN A 79 -1.08 -6.78 -4.58
CA GLN A 79 -2.37 -7.44 -4.83
C GLN A 79 -2.55 -7.79 -6.32
N ASN A 80 -2.13 -6.90 -7.21
CA ASN A 80 -2.24 -7.09 -8.66
C ASN A 80 -1.07 -7.91 -9.25
N MET A 81 -0.05 -8.27 -8.45
CA MET A 81 1.17 -8.91 -8.94
C MET A 81 0.93 -10.34 -9.46
N ASN A 82 -0.02 -11.06 -8.87
CA ASN A 82 -0.35 -12.42 -9.28
C ASN A 82 -1.05 -12.50 -10.65
N SER A 83 -1.55 -11.38 -11.19
CA SER A 83 -2.29 -11.35 -12.45
C SER A 83 -1.39 -11.40 -13.70
N GLY A 84 -0.07 -11.59 -13.55
CA GLY A 84 0.87 -11.64 -14.67
C GLY A 84 1.10 -10.29 -15.38
N LEU A 85 0.44 -9.23 -14.93
CA LEU A 85 0.46 -7.89 -15.54
C LEU A 85 1.79 -7.15 -15.35
N TYR A 86 2.64 -7.58 -14.42
CA TYR A 86 3.93 -6.93 -14.15
C TYR A 86 5.10 -7.83 -14.54
N SER A 87 5.52 -7.75 -15.79
CA SER A 87 6.79 -8.36 -16.26
C SER A 87 8.02 -7.51 -15.91
N ASP A 88 7.83 -6.27 -15.46
CA ASP A 88 8.92 -5.32 -15.27
C ASP A 88 9.72 -5.60 -14.00
N PHE A 89 11.02 -5.89 -14.18
CA PHE A 89 11.97 -6.09 -13.08
C PHE A 89 11.97 -4.92 -12.07
N TRP A 90 11.86 -3.68 -12.56
CA TRP A 90 11.84 -2.47 -11.74
C TRP A 90 10.63 -2.42 -10.81
N VAL A 91 9.45 -2.76 -11.34
CA VAL A 91 8.21 -2.83 -10.57
C VAL A 91 8.30 -3.93 -9.53
N LYS A 92 8.74 -5.13 -9.93
CA LYS A 92 8.92 -6.25 -9.00
C LYS A 92 9.89 -5.90 -7.87
N LYS A 93 11.02 -5.28 -8.20
CA LYS A 93 12.04 -4.86 -7.21
C LYS A 93 11.50 -3.78 -6.27
N TYR A 94 10.71 -2.84 -6.77
CA TYR A 94 10.05 -1.81 -5.96
C TYR A 94 9.00 -2.41 -5.01
N LEU A 95 8.13 -3.29 -5.50
CA LEU A 95 7.06 -3.91 -4.70
C LEU A 95 7.60 -4.83 -3.60
N MET A 96 8.74 -5.47 -3.85
CA MET A 96 9.41 -6.33 -2.87
C MET A 96 10.27 -5.54 -1.86
N SER A 97 10.45 -4.23 -2.06
CA SER A 97 11.16 -3.39 -1.11
C SER A 97 10.27 -3.04 0.09
N PRO A 98 10.83 -2.88 1.30
CA PRO A 98 10.06 -2.49 2.47
C PRO A 98 9.39 -1.12 2.24
N THR A 99 8.20 -0.93 2.82
CA THR A 99 7.53 0.38 2.87
C THR A 99 8.31 1.33 3.78
N PHE A 100 8.26 2.63 3.49
CA PHE A 100 8.89 3.64 4.38
C PHE A 100 8.22 3.69 5.75
N ILE A 101 6.91 3.41 5.79
CA ILE A 101 6.10 3.50 6.99
C ILE A 101 5.52 2.15 7.38
N LYS A 102 5.29 2.00 8.68
CA LYS A 102 4.56 0.89 9.28
C LYS A 102 3.31 1.45 9.95
N LEU A 103 2.16 1.03 9.45
CA LEU A 103 0.87 1.36 10.06
C LEU A 103 0.68 0.61 11.38
N ASN A 104 -0.01 1.24 12.33
CA ASN A 104 -0.50 0.58 13.53
C ASN A 104 -1.55 -0.48 13.16
N TYR A 105 -1.81 -1.45 14.03
CA TYR A 105 -2.79 -2.50 13.78
C TYR A 105 -4.18 -1.95 13.39
N PHE A 106 -4.70 -0.97 14.15
CA PHE A 106 -5.99 -0.35 13.84
C PHE A 106 -6.00 0.36 12.48
N GLU A 107 -4.92 1.08 12.14
CA GLU A 107 -4.77 1.76 10.86
C GLU A 107 -4.66 0.75 9.70
N GLN A 108 -4.02 -0.40 9.91
CA GLN A 108 -3.99 -1.49 8.93
C GLN A 108 -5.40 -2.02 8.68
N VAL A 109 -6.16 -2.31 9.75
CA VAL A 109 -7.55 -2.80 9.62
C VAL A 109 -8.39 -1.80 8.81
N GLN A 110 -8.31 -0.51 9.13
CA GLN A 110 -9.02 0.54 8.39
C GLN A 110 -8.56 0.63 6.94
N PHE A 111 -7.25 0.54 6.67
CA PHE A 111 -6.71 0.51 5.32
C PHE A 111 -7.28 -0.66 4.51
N TYR A 112 -7.28 -1.87 5.07
CA TYR A 112 -7.81 -3.05 4.39
C TYR A 112 -9.31 -2.95 4.13
N GLN A 113 -10.08 -2.42 5.08
CA GLN A 113 -11.52 -2.20 4.92
C GLN A 113 -11.81 -1.18 3.81
N ASN A 114 -11.12 -0.04 3.82
CA ASN A 114 -11.39 1.08 2.92
C ASN A 114 -10.89 0.82 1.49
N PHE A 115 -9.74 0.17 1.33
CA PHE A 115 -9.06 0.10 0.03
C PHE A 115 -8.95 -1.30 -0.57
N ILE A 116 -9.04 -2.38 0.22
CA ILE A 116 -8.75 -3.74 -0.26
C ILE A 116 -10.01 -4.61 -0.31
N CYS A 117 -10.81 -4.61 0.76
CA CYS A 117 -11.89 -5.57 0.96
C CYS A 117 -13.08 -5.37 0.00
N ILE A 118 -13.26 -4.16 -0.53
CA ILE A 118 -14.37 -3.81 -1.45
C ILE A 118 -14.26 -4.55 -2.79
N THR A 119 -13.08 -5.05 -3.16
CA THR A 119 -12.85 -5.68 -4.47
C THR A 119 -13.40 -7.11 -4.63
N LYS A 120 -13.81 -7.79 -3.55
CA LYS A 120 -14.19 -9.23 -3.61
C LYS A 120 -15.70 -9.53 -3.61
N VAL A 121 -16.56 -8.56 -3.27
CA VAL A 121 -18.01 -8.83 -3.11
C VAL A 121 -18.81 -8.56 -4.40
N SER A 122 -18.19 -8.01 -5.45
CA SER A 122 -18.91 -7.59 -6.67
C SER A 122 -18.90 -8.61 -7.83
N SER A 123 -18.27 -9.78 -7.68
CA SER A 123 -18.14 -10.74 -8.80
C SER A 123 -19.15 -11.89 -8.82
N GLU A 124 -20.08 -11.98 -7.88
CA GLU A 124 -21.13 -12.99 -7.90
C GLU A 124 -22.50 -12.34 -7.70
N THR A 125 -23.12 -11.91 -8.80
CA THR A 125 -24.55 -12.08 -9.18
C THR A 125 -24.94 -10.99 -10.22
N SER A 126 -25.01 -11.38 -11.49
CA SER A 126 -25.71 -10.67 -12.58
C SER A 126 -27.22 -10.97 -12.49
N PRO A 127 -28.21 -10.17 -13.01
CA PRO A 127 -28.15 -9.28 -14.18
C PRO A 127 -28.90 -7.92 -14.12
N LYS A 128 -28.57 -7.06 -15.10
CA LYS A 128 -29.27 -5.85 -15.65
C LYS A 128 -30.55 -5.35 -14.93
N LYS A 129 -30.53 -4.08 -14.48
CA LYS A 129 -31.66 -3.13 -14.66
C LYS A 129 -31.23 -1.66 -14.54
N LYS A 130 -31.78 -0.82 -15.42
CA LYS A 130 -31.62 0.65 -15.48
C LYS A 130 -32.30 1.37 -14.31
N SER A 131 -31.81 2.59 -14.05
CA SER A 131 -32.57 3.82 -13.67
C SER A 131 -32.44 4.34 -12.23
N ASN A 132 -31.82 5.52 -12.15
CA ASN A 132 -32.09 6.72 -11.33
C ASN A 132 -32.45 6.57 -9.84
N LYS A 133 -31.68 7.23 -8.96
CA LYS A 133 -32.05 8.45 -8.20
C LYS A 133 -31.08 8.66 -7.03
N SER A 134 -30.71 9.92 -6.82
CA SER A 134 -29.94 10.47 -5.69
C SER A 134 -30.55 10.11 -4.32
N THR A 135 -29.72 9.85 -3.30
CA THR A 135 -29.46 10.59 -2.03
C THR A 135 -28.76 9.65 -1.00
N PRO A 136 -28.28 10.11 0.17
CA PRO A 136 -26.88 10.04 0.62
C PRO A 136 -26.52 8.78 1.43
N VAL A 137 -25.27 8.32 1.29
CA VAL A 137 -24.74 7.17 2.04
C VAL A 137 -24.22 7.64 3.40
N GLN A 138 -25.06 7.51 4.43
CA GLN A 138 -24.65 7.73 5.82
C GLN A 138 -25.15 6.63 6.78
N GLU A 139 -25.66 5.50 6.26
CA GLU A 139 -26.38 4.51 7.07
C GLU A 139 -25.79 3.09 7.02
N VAL A 140 -24.48 2.97 6.81
CA VAL A 140 -23.79 1.64 6.82
C VAL A 140 -22.84 1.49 8.02
N PHE A 141 -22.76 2.50 8.89
CA PHE A 141 -21.73 2.57 9.93
C PHE A 141 -21.99 1.73 11.19
N GLU A 142 -23.20 1.21 11.43
CA GLU A 142 -23.56 0.70 12.77
C GLU A 142 -23.95 -0.79 12.85
N SER A 143 -24.03 -1.51 11.72
CA SER A 143 -24.58 -2.89 11.71
C SER A 143 -23.54 -4.01 11.85
N ARG A 144 -22.24 -3.73 11.96
CA ARG A 144 -21.19 -4.77 11.90
C ARG A 144 -20.40 -5.02 13.18
N PHE A 145 -20.85 -4.49 14.31
CA PHE A 145 -20.26 -4.75 15.62
C PHE A 145 -21.25 -5.45 16.55
N GLU A 146 -21.74 -6.63 16.14
CA GLU A 146 -22.18 -7.63 17.11
C GLU A 146 -20.98 -8.55 17.38
N LEU A 147 -20.40 -8.37 18.56
CA LEU A 147 -19.50 -9.34 19.18
C LEU A 147 -20.27 -10.66 19.30
N PRO A 148 -19.73 -11.81 18.89
CA PRO A 148 -20.34 -13.07 19.28
C PRO A 148 -20.21 -13.25 20.80
N ASP A 149 -21.35 -13.35 21.50
CA ASP A 149 -21.49 -13.64 22.94
C ASP A 149 -20.94 -15.04 23.35
N SER A 150 -20.19 -15.72 22.48
CA SER A 150 -19.69 -17.08 22.71
C SER A 150 -18.30 -17.15 23.36
N LEU A 151 -17.74 -16.02 23.82
CA LEU A 151 -16.57 -16.00 24.70
C LEU A 151 -16.95 -15.66 26.14
N SER A 152 -18.00 -16.30 26.67
CA SER A 152 -18.18 -16.40 28.11
C SER A 152 -17.09 -17.32 28.69
N LEU A 153 -16.26 -16.74 29.56
CA LEU A 153 -15.18 -17.40 30.31
C LEU A 153 -15.68 -18.46 31.33
N GLU A 154 -16.94 -18.87 31.28
CA GLU A 154 -17.53 -19.87 32.20
C GLU A 154 -17.39 -21.32 31.71
N SER A 155 -17.11 -21.57 30.43
CA SER A 155 -17.07 -22.96 29.92
C SER A 155 -15.72 -23.68 30.11
N ILE A 156 -14.68 -22.98 30.58
CA ILE A 156 -13.33 -23.55 30.78
C ILE A 156 -13.09 -23.97 32.25
N ALA A 157 -13.96 -23.60 33.19
CA ALA A 157 -13.77 -23.85 34.62
C ALA A 157 -14.44 -25.12 35.17
N LEU A 158 -15.13 -25.93 34.36
CA LEU A 158 -15.89 -27.12 34.83
C LEU A 158 -15.40 -28.45 34.24
N LYS A 159 -14.13 -28.54 33.86
CA LYS A 159 -13.53 -29.81 33.45
C LYS A 159 -12.12 -30.00 33.97
N GLN A 160 -11.94 -29.86 35.29
CA GLN A 160 -10.89 -30.54 36.05
C GLN A 160 -11.42 -30.95 37.42
#